data_AF-A0A951E4I3-F1
#
_entry.id   AF-A0A951E4I3-F1
#
_cell.length_a   1.000
_cell.length_b   1.000
_cell.length_c   1.000
_cell.angle_alpha   90.00
_cell.angle_beta   90.00
_cell.angle_gamma   90.00
#
_symmetry.space_group_name_H-M   'P 1'
#
loop_
_entity.id
_entity.type
_entity.pdbx_description
1 polymer ?
#
loop_
_entity_poly.entity_id
_entity_poly.type
_entity_poly.pdbx_seq_one_letter_code
_entity_poly.pdbx_strand_id
1 'polypeptide(L)' 'VGWKGILFTIAAASFLGAAFGIMAIALGKRERSAKIPFGPYLAIATVIWLFWGETLVSFYLESLLRL' A
#
# COMPACT_ATOMS: atom_id res chain seq x y z
N VAL A 1 10.63 -3.53 -9.95
CA VAL A 1 9.75 -2.45 -9.42
C VAL A 1 9.71 -1.26 -10.37
N GLY A 2 10.85 -0.64 -10.72
CA GLY A 2 10.84 0.53 -11.62
C GLY A 2 10.14 1.75 -11.02
N TRP A 3 10.14 2.89 -11.71
CA TRP A 3 9.60 4.14 -11.16
C TRP A 3 8.08 4.09 -10.91
N LYS A 4 7.32 3.41 -11.78
CA LYS A 4 5.88 3.18 -11.60
C LYS A 4 5.59 2.34 -10.36
N GLY A 5 6.40 1.30 -10.12
CA GLY A 5 6.21 0.43 -8.98
C GLY A 5 6.55 1.08 -7.65
N ILE A 6 7.51 2.01 -7.62
CA ILE A 6 7.84 2.76 -6.40
C ILE A 6 6.62 3.58 -5.95
N LEU A 7 5.97 4.29 -6.88
CA LEU A 7 4.77 5.08 -6.59
C LEU A 7 3.64 4.21 -6.04
N PHE A 8 3.33 3.11 -6.72
CA PHE A 8 2.31 2.17 -6.24
C PHE A 8 2.65 1.60 -4.87
N THR A 9 3.89 1.15 -4.70
CA THR A 9 4.34 0.46 -3.48
C THR A 9 4.27 1.40 -2.27
N ILE A 10 4.70 2.66 -2.40
CA ILE A 10 4.62 3.66 -1.32
C ILE A 10 3.17 4.00 -1.01
N ALA A 11 2.32 4.18 -2.02
CA ALA A 11 0.91 4.47 -1.84
C ALA A 11 0.18 3.31 -1.14
N ALA A 12 0.36 2.09 -1.63
CA ALA A 12 -0.23 0.88 -1.05
C ALA A 12 0.27 0.62 0.37
N ALA A 13 1.57 0.80 0.63
CA ALA A 13 2.13 0.67 1.97
C ALA A 13 1.57 1.72 2.95
N SER A 14 1.37 2.95 2.48
CA SER A 14 0.77 4.03 3.28
C SER A 14 -0.69 3.73 3.59
N PHE A 15 -1.45 3.22 2.61
CA PHE A 15 -2.83 2.80 2.80
C PHE A 15 -2.95 1.66 3.82
N LEU A 16 -2.12 0.61 3.68
CA LEU A 16 -2.06 -0.49 4.63
C LEU A 16 -1.68 0.01 6.04
N GLY A 17 -0.62 0.81 6.14
CA GLY A 17 -0.16 1.38 7.41
C GLY A 17 -1.23 2.24 8.09
N ALA A 18 -1.99 3.02 7.32
CA ALA A 18 -3.12 3.81 7.82
C ALA A 18 -4.27 2.91 8.28
N ALA A 19 -4.66 1.90 7.49
CA ALA A 19 -5.73 0.97 7.85
C ALA A 19 -5.42 0.23 9.17
N PHE A 20 -4.21 -0.33 9.30
CA PHE A 20 -3.76 -0.97 10.54
C PHE A 20 -3.59 0.04 11.68
N GLY A 21 -3.16 1.27 11.40
CA GLY A 21 -3.08 2.37 12.35
C GLY A 21 -4.44 2.69 12.97
N ILE A 22 -5.44 2.92 12.11
CA ILE A 22 -6.82 3.20 12.49
C ILE A 22 -7.42 2.04 13.27
N MET A 23 -7.25 0.80 12.79
CA MET A 23 -7.76 -0.40 13.46
C MET A 23 -7.16 -0.55 14.87
N ALA A 24 -5.86 -0.30 15.03
CA ALA A 24 -5.20 -0.37 16.33
C ALA A 24 -5.67 0.72 17.31
N ILE A 25 -5.95 1.93 16.82
CA ILE A 25 -6.57 3.00 17.61
C ILE A 25 -7.98 2.61 18.02
N ALA A 26 -8.80 2.09 17.09
CA ALA A 26 -10.19 1.69 17.35
C ALA A 26 -10.28 0.56 18.38
N LEU A 27 -9.33 -0.36 18.41
CA LEU A 27 -9.26 -1.45 19.39
C LEU A 27 -8.71 -1.02 20.77
N GLY A 28 -8.33 0.25 20.95
CA GLY A 28 -7.78 0.77 22.21
C GLY A 28 -6.39 0.21 22.56
N LYS A 29 -5.72 -0.48 21.63
CA LYS A 29 -4.47 -1.21 21.85
C LYS A 29 -3.21 -0.39 21.59
N ARG A 30 -3.32 0.93 21.37
CA ARG A 30 -2.19 1.74 20.91
C ARG A 30 -2.07 3.04 21.69
N GLU A 31 -0.91 3.25 22.32
CA GLU A 31 -0.48 4.60 22.69
C GLU A 31 -0.38 5.46 21.43
N ARG A 32 -0.92 6.67 21.48
CA ARG A 32 -0.97 7.63 20.37
C ARG A 32 0.40 7.93 19.74
N SER A 33 1.49 7.56 20.41
CA SER A 33 2.90 7.78 20.03
C SER A 33 3.65 6.50 19.59
N ALA A 34 2.98 5.33 19.55
CA ALA A 34 3.63 4.08 19.18
C ALA A 34 4.02 4.09 17.69
N LYS A 35 5.34 4.12 17.43
CA LYS A 35 5.92 4.12 16.08
C LYS A 35 5.32 2.99 15.24
N ILE A 36 4.69 3.34 14.13
CA ILE A 36 4.23 2.36 13.14
C ILE A 36 5.44 1.99 12.27
N PRO A 37 5.93 0.75 12.29
CA PRO A 37 7.02 0.37 11.40
C PRO A 37 6.49 0.36 9.96
N PHE A 38 7.00 1.25 9.11
CA PHE A 38 6.59 1.35 7.71
C PHE A 38 7.14 0.20 6.84
N GLY A 39 8.33 -0.32 7.21
CA GLY A 39 9.05 -1.36 6.49
C GLY A 39 8.23 -2.63 6.17
N PRO A 40 7.53 -3.24 7.15
CA PRO A 40 6.69 -4.42 6.89
C PRO A 40 5.59 -4.17 5.85
N TYR A 41 4.88 -3.03 5.92
CA TYR A 41 3.84 -2.69 4.95
C TYR A 41 4.42 -2.41 3.57
N LEU A 42 5.60 -1.80 3.52
CA LEU A 42 6.34 -1.59 2.27
C LEU A 42 6.77 -2.91 1.64
N ALA A 43 7.26 -3.87 2.43
CA ALA A 43 7.62 -5.20 1.94
C ALA A 43 6.41 -5.94 1.35
N ILE A 44 5.27 -5.92 2.05
CA ILE A 44 4.01 -6.52 1.55
C ILE A 44 3.56 -5.85 0.25
N ALA A 45 3.53 -4.51 0.21
CA ALA A 45 3.17 -3.77 -1.00
C ALA A 45 4.12 -4.06 -2.17
N THR A 46 5.42 -4.26 -1.90
CA THR A 46 6.42 -4.60 -2.92
C THR A 46 6.17 -5.99 -3.48
N VAL A 47 5.86 -6.96 -2.63
CA VAL A 47 5.50 -8.32 -3.05
C VAL A 47 4.25 -8.29 -3.93
N ILE A 48 3.21 -7.55 -3.53
CA ILE A 48 2.00 -7.37 -4.34
C ILE A 48 2.36 -6.78 -5.71
N TRP A 49 3.21 -5.75 -5.76
CA TRP A 49 3.67 -5.17 -7.02
C TRP A 49 4.43 -6.16 -7.89
N LEU A 50 5.31 -6.99 -7.31
CA LEU A 50 6.12 -7.93 -8.09
C LEU A 50 5.27 -8.96 -8.84
N PHE A 51 4.16 -9.40 -8.25
CA PHE A 51 3.30 -10.42 -8.83
C PHE A 51 2.12 -9.86 -9.61
N TRP A 52 1.57 -8.70 -9.23
CA TRP A 52 0.35 -8.13 -9.82
C TRP A 52 0.50 -6.70 -10.34
N GLY A 53 1.64 -6.04 -10.18
CA GLY A 53 1.83 -4.63 -10.52
C GLY A 53 1.54 -4.30 -11.98
N GLU A 54 2.06 -5.08 -12.91
CA GLU A 54 1.84 -4.89 -14.36
C GLU A 54 0.36 -5.10 -14.73
N THR A 55 -0.30 -6.11 -14.16
CA THR A 55 -1.72 -6.38 -14.37
C THR A 55 -2.60 -5.26 -13.80
N LEU A 56 -2.25 -4.72 -12.63
CA LEU A 56 -2.99 -3.61 -12.01
C LEU A 56 -2.86 -2.32 -12.83
N VAL A 57 -1.66 -2.02 -13.33
CA VAL A 57 -1.42 -0.83 -14.15
C VAL A 57 -2.13 -0.94 -15.50
N SER A 58 -2.04 -2.09 -16.18
CA SER A 58 -2.76 -2.32 -17.44
C SER A 58 -4.27 -2.23 -17.25
N PHE A 59 -4.82 -2.84 -16.20
CA PHE A 59 -6.24 -2.73 -15.86
C PHE A 59 -6.68 -1.28 -15.63
N TYR A 60 -5.89 -0.50 -14.87
CA TYR A 60 -6.19 0.90 -14.61
C TYR A 60 -6.16 1.74 -15.89
N LEU A 61 -5.13 1.56 -16.72
CA LEU A 61 -5.00 2.27 -18.00
C LEU A 61 -6.12 1.91 -18.97
N GLU A 62 -6.48 0.62 -19.07
CA GLU A 62 -7.60 0.18 -19.90
C GLU A 62 -8.93 0.74 -19.41
N SER A 63 -9.18 0.72 -18.10
CA SER A 63 -10.40 1.26 -17.52
C SER A 63 -10.50 2.77 -17.74
N LEU A 64 -9.38 3.49 -17.61
CA LEU A 64 -9.31 4.93 -17.84
C LEU A 64 -9.49 5.30 -19.31
N LEU A 65 -8.93 4.52 -20.24
CA LEU A 65 -9.05 4.73 -21.68
C LEU A 65 -10.43 4.33 -22.24
N ARG A 66 -11.21 3.55 -21.49
CA ARG A 66 -12.59 3.16 -21.83
C ARG A 66 -13.64 4.17 -21.33
N LEU A 67 -13.24 5.15 -20.53
CA LEU A 67 -14.07 6.28 -20.08
C LEU A 67 -13.95 7.46 -21.06
#